data_AF-A0A2V3I0V8-F1
#
_entry.id   AF-A0A2V3I0V8-F1
#
_cell.length_a   1.000
_cell.length_b   1.000
_cell.length_c   1.000
_cell.angle_alpha   90.00
_cell.angle_beta   90.00
_cell.angle_gamma   90.00
#
_symmetry.space_group_name_H-M   'P 1'
#
loop_
_entity.id
_entity.type
_entity.pdbx_description
1 polymer ?
#
loop_
_entity_poly.entity_id
_entity_poly.type
_entity_poly.pdbx_seq_one_letter_code
_entity_poly.pdbx_strand_id
1 'polypeptide(L)'
;MCTLSFETNETHIEIVTNGLPNHDFHSGPGCCASEQDRTWLIPLEPANNTACDPIVSSDGCTMAPERGAIAFAVNGVAIYGPEDGPGGDAVAGQEGAYEEDRQHVWLGLCHGHSGPGGEFHYHADGNCMHWHPEGEQTWLNYSMESSRTVTEHSPIVGFALDGYPIYGFVGWDDGGEVVEMTSSYQLKDGETGYNGIDDYEYVAGMGDLDACNGQWGSTPDYLEGIYHYHSTWYNGEGGIGFPYFILCYQGVV
;
A
#
# COMPACT_ATOMS: atom_id res chain seq x y z
N MET A 1 -10.34 20.11 2.58
CA MET A 1 -11.08 19.42 1.49
C MET A 1 -10.03 18.85 0.56
N CYS A 2 -10.14 17.61 0.10
CA CYS A 2 -9.17 17.02 -0.84
C CYS A 2 -9.04 17.86 -2.12
N THR A 3 -7.80 18.17 -2.51
CA THR A 3 -7.51 18.79 -3.82
C THR A 3 -6.36 18.08 -4.49
N LEU A 4 -6.53 17.80 -5.78
CA LEU A 4 -5.52 17.21 -6.64
C LEU A 4 -5.64 17.79 -8.06
N SER A 5 -4.50 18.09 -8.66
CA SER A 5 -4.37 18.42 -10.08
C SER A 5 -3.15 17.72 -10.64
N PHE A 6 -3.13 17.49 -11.95
CA PHE A 6 -1.97 16.91 -12.61
C PHE A 6 -1.69 17.58 -13.94
N GLU A 7 -0.42 17.57 -14.33
CA GLU A 7 0.06 17.93 -15.66
C GLU A 7 0.94 16.81 -16.20
N THR A 8 0.97 16.65 -17.52
CA THR A 8 1.82 15.65 -18.18
C THR A 8 2.75 16.33 -19.15
N ASN A 9 3.97 15.82 -19.25
CA ASN A 9 4.87 16.09 -20.36
C ASN A 9 5.08 14.80 -21.17
N GLU A 10 6.07 14.77 -22.06
CA GLU A 10 6.32 13.60 -22.93
C GLU A 10 6.74 12.33 -22.18
N THR A 11 7.22 12.44 -20.94
CA THR A 11 7.86 11.33 -20.21
C THR A 11 7.36 11.15 -18.79
N HIS A 12 6.79 12.19 -18.17
CA HIS A 12 6.39 12.18 -16.77
C HIS A 12 5.01 12.81 -16.57
N ILE A 13 4.36 12.38 -15.49
CA ILE A 13 3.19 13.04 -14.90
C ILE A 13 3.62 13.71 -13.59
N GLU A 14 3.25 14.97 -13.44
CA GLU A 14 3.39 15.73 -12.20
C GLU A 14 2.01 15.86 -11.54
N ILE A 15 1.91 15.47 -10.27
CA ILE A 15 0.69 15.52 -9.48
C ILE A 15 0.90 16.49 -8.32
N VAL A 16 0.06 17.52 -8.23
CA VAL A 16 0.04 18.47 -7.12
C VAL A 16 -1.18 18.21 -6.25
N THR A 17 -0.96 18.06 -4.95
CA THR A 17 -2.02 17.70 -3.99
C THR A 17 -1.82 18.35 -2.63
N ASN A 18 -2.93 18.55 -1.92
CA ASN A 18 -2.89 18.99 -0.53
C ASN A 18 -2.80 17.85 0.50
N GLY A 19 -2.68 16.59 0.05
CA GLY A 19 -2.44 15.43 0.91
C GLY A 19 -3.57 15.09 1.88
N LEU A 20 -4.79 15.62 1.65
CA LEU A 20 -5.97 15.27 2.44
C LEU A 20 -6.84 14.25 1.71
N PRO A 21 -7.36 13.22 2.40
CA PRO A 21 -8.18 12.19 1.77
C PRO A 21 -9.55 12.72 1.32
N ASN A 22 -10.16 12.03 0.37
CA ASN A 22 -11.52 12.26 -0.11
C ASN A 22 -12.61 11.65 0.81
N HIS A 23 -12.22 11.11 1.97
CA HIS A 23 -13.10 10.45 2.93
C HIS A 23 -12.89 11.02 4.35
N ASP A 24 -13.80 10.70 5.27
CA ASP A 24 -13.59 11.03 6.68
C ASP A 24 -12.41 10.22 7.24
N PHE A 25 -11.65 10.82 8.14
CA PHE A 25 -10.46 10.19 8.69
C PHE A 25 -10.28 10.57 10.15
N HIS A 26 -9.34 9.87 10.79
CA HIS A 26 -8.92 10.16 12.14
C HIS A 26 -7.40 10.35 12.17
N SER A 27 -6.95 11.31 12.97
CA SER A 27 -5.53 11.70 13.05
C SER A 27 -4.73 10.97 14.13
N GLY A 28 -5.41 10.18 14.97
CA GLY A 28 -4.77 9.50 16.10
C GLY A 28 -4.09 10.44 17.11
N PRO A 29 -3.21 9.90 17.98
CA PRO A 29 -2.47 10.64 19.00
C PRO A 29 -1.51 11.69 18.45
N GLY A 30 -1.04 11.51 17.20
CA GLY A 30 -0.09 12.42 16.56
C GLY A 30 -0.63 13.84 16.41
N CYS A 31 -1.95 13.98 16.18
CA CYS A 31 -2.61 15.23 15.80
C CYS A 31 -1.91 15.93 14.62
N CYS A 32 -2.51 16.91 14.00
CA CYS A 32 -3.80 16.76 13.37
C CYS A 32 -3.51 16.88 11.87
N ALA A 33 -4.29 16.23 11.01
CA ALA A 33 -4.03 16.34 9.57
C ALA A 33 -4.19 17.80 9.13
N SER A 34 -3.24 18.29 8.33
CA SER A 34 -3.26 19.61 7.73
C SER A 34 -2.96 19.52 6.25
N GLU A 35 -3.39 20.53 5.50
CA GLU A 35 -3.03 20.65 4.09
C GLU A 35 -1.52 20.69 3.93
N GLN A 36 -1.03 19.91 2.98
CA GLN A 36 0.37 19.84 2.57
C GLN A 36 0.54 20.61 1.25
N ASP A 37 1.78 20.92 0.90
CA ASP A 37 2.15 21.40 -0.44
C ASP A 37 3.02 20.31 -1.08
N ARG A 38 2.37 19.30 -1.68
CA ARG A 38 3.01 18.07 -2.14
C ARG A 38 2.97 17.96 -3.65
N THR A 39 4.11 17.61 -4.23
CA THR A 39 4.26 17.27 -5.65
C THR A 39 4.81 15.86 -5.77
N TRP A 40 4.14 15.03 -6.56
CA TRP A 40 4.62 13.71 -6.98
C TRP A 40 5.00 13.79 -8.46
N LEU A 41 6.14 13.20 -8.81
CA LEU A 41 6.62 13.12 -10.19
C LEU A 41 7.01 11.68 -10.47
N ILE A 42 6.33 11.05 -11.42
CA ILE A 42 6.59 9.65 -11.81
C ILE A 42 6.66 9.54 -13.35
N PRO A 43 7.35 8.52 -13.89
CA PRO A 43 7.37 8.30 -15.33
C PRO A 43 5.98 7.88 -15.84
N LEU A 44 5.64 8.29 -17.06
CA LEU A 44 4.43 7.81 -17.76
C LEU A 44 4.59 6.37 -18.25
N GLU A 45 5.83 5.98 -18.57
CA GLU A 45 6.21 4.62 -18.99
C GLU A 45 7.28 4.10 -18.03
N PRO A 46 6.88 3.29 -17.02
CA PRO A 46 7.81 2.71 -16.06
C PRO A 46 8.84 1.81 -16.76
N ALA A 47 10.10 1.91 -16.31
CA ALA A 47 11.19 1.11 -16.85
C ALA A 47 11.68 0.09 -15.82
N ASN A 48 11.71 -1.19 -16.20
CA ASN A 48 12.22 -2.27 -15.36
C ASN A 48 13.67 -2.03 -14.91
N ASN A 49 13.93 -2.26 -13.63
CA ASN A 49 15.29 -2.43 -13.12
C ASN A 49 15.77 -3.85 -13.44
N THR A 50 16.66 -4.00 -14.43
CA THR A 50 17.17 -5.30 -14.87
C THR A 50 17.99 -6.06 -13.82
N ALA A 51 18.38 -5.41 -12.71
CA ALA A 51 19.06 -6.06 -11.60
C ALA A 51 18.08 -6.62 -10.54
N CYS A 52 16.80 -6.27 -10.63
CA CYS A 52 15.75 -6.71 -9.71
C CYS A 52 15.01 -7.92 -10.29
N ASP A 53 15.02 -9.03 -9.55
CA ASP A 53 14.25 -10.24 -9.86
C ASP A 53 13.42 -10.65 -8.62
N PRO A 54 12.30 -9.96 -8.37
CA PRO A 54 11.54 -10.08 -7.13
C PRO A 54 10.83 -11.43 -6.98
N ILE A 55 10.67 -12.20 -8.07
CA ILE A 55 10.16 -13.57 -8.02
C ILE A 55 11.08 -14.46 -7.18
N VAL A 56 12.39 -14.18 -7.20
CA VAL A 56 13.38 -14.93 -6.43
C VAL A 56 13.61 -14.30 -5.06
N SER A 57 13.83 -12.98 -5.01
CA SER A 57 14.11 -12.22 -3.79
C SER A 57 14.17 -10.72 -4.10
N SER A 58 14.18 -9.87 -3.08
CA SER A 58 14.42 -8.43 -3.24
C SER A 58 15.90 -8.04 -3.48
N ASP A 59 16.82 -9.01 -3.58
CA ASP A 59 18.23 -8.74 -3.87
C ASP A 59 18.39 -8.06 -5.24
N GLY A 60 19.08 -6.91 -5.26
CA GLY A 60 19.29 -6.11 -6.48
C GLY A 60 18.14 -5.14 -6.82
N CYS A 61 17.02 -5.25 -6.11
CA CYS A 61 15.93 -4.26 -6.16
C CYS A 61 16.28 -3.01 -5.35
N THR A 62 15.66 -1.89 -5.70
CA THR A 62 15.72 -0.68 -4.85
C THR A 62 14.69 -0.84 -3.75
N MET A 63 15.12 -0.92 -2.49
CA MET A 63 14.20 -1.04 -1.36
C MET A 63 13.40 0.25 -1.16
N ALA A 64 12.10 0.10 -0.90
CA ALA A 64 11.27 1.21 -0.46
C ALA A 64 11.63 1.58 0.98
N PRO A 65 11.51 2.86 1.37
CA PRO A 65 11.69 3.26 2.77
C PRO A 65 10.80 2.48 3.74
N GLU A 66 11.36 1.98 4.84
CA GLU A 66 10.58 1.36 5.94
C GLU A 66 9.58 2.35 6.55
N ARG A 67 9.96 3.64 6.58
CA ARG A 67 9.18 4.78 7.06
C ARG A 67 9.19 5.89 6.02
N GLY A 68 8.05 6.57 5.90
CA GLY A 68 7.88 7.68 4.95
C GLY A 68 7.24 7.23 3.64
N ALA A 69 7.07 8.18 2.72
CA ALA A 69 6.35 7.94 1.47
C ALA A 69 7.09 6.96 0.55
N ILE A 70 6.41 5.87 0.21
CA ILE A 70 6.85 4.85 -0.75
C ILE A 70 6.09 4.93 -2.07
N ALA A 71 4.90 5.53 -2.03
CA ALA A 71 3.96 5.68 -3.12
C ALA A 71 2.95 6.80 -2.80
N PHE A 72 2.00 7.05 -3.70
CA PHE A 72 0.88 7.94 -3.44
C PHE A 72 -0.42 7.35 -3.98
N ALA A 73 -1.51 7.56 -3.24
CA ALA A 73 -2.85 7.13 -3.62
C ALA A 73 -3.45 8.03 -4.71
N VAL A 74 -4.45 7.56 -5.44
CA VAL A 74 -5.10 8.34 -6.51
C VAL A 74 -5.88 9.58 -6.01
N ASN A 75 -6.08 9.72 -4.71
CA ASN A 75 -6.60 10.93 -4.06
C ASN A 75 -5.48 11.91 -3.63
N GLY A 76 -4.21 11.57 -3.88
CA GLY A 76 -3.04 12.39 -3.59
C GLY A 76 -2.40 12.16 -2.22
N VAL A 77 -3.03 11.38 -1.35
CA VAL A 77 -2.50 11.04 -0.02
C VAL A 77 -1.26 10.16 -0.17
N ALA A 78 -0.25 10.38 0.68
CA ALA A 78 0.93 9.54 0.68
C ALA A 78 0.62 8.12 1.16
N ILE A 79 1.24 7.13 0.54
CA ILE A 79 1.29 5.76 1.03
C ILE A 79 2.65 5.59 1.69
N TYR A 80 2.67 5.16 2.94
CA TYR A 80 3.88 5.01 3.73
C TYR A 80 4.35 3.57 3.80
N GLY A 81 5.64 3.42 4.11
CA GLY A 81 6.25 2.14 4.46
C GLY A 81 5.51 1.42 5.60
N PRO A 82 5.80 0.13 5.80
CA PRO A 82 5.07 -0.70 6.76
C PRO A 82 5.34 -0.31 8.22
N GLU A 83 6.38 0.47 8.52
CA GLU A 83 6.71 0.92 9.87
C GLU A 83 6.27 2.35 10.17
N ASP A 84 6.12 2.66 11.45
CA ASP A 84 5.88 4.01 11.96
C ASP A 84 6.94 4.42 13.02
N GLY A 85 6.80 5.59 13.62
CA GLY A 85 7.75 6.26 14.52
C GLY A 85 8.50 5.39 15.55
N PRO A 86 7.86 4.49 16.32
CA PRO A 86 8.57 3.60 17.25
C PRO A 86 9.45 2.53 16.58
N GLY A 87 9.32 2.35 15.26
CA GLY A 87 9.66 1.11 14.59
C GLY A 87 8.60 0.04 14.83
N GLY A 88 8.79 -1.13 14.23
CA GLY A 88 7.75 -2.15 14.25
C GLY A 88 6.75 -1.96 13.13
N ASP A 89 6.03 -3.04 12.82
CA ASP A 89 4.97 -3.06 11.84
C ASP A 89 3.72 -2.35 12.37
N ALA A 90 3.38 -1.23 11.73
CA ALA A 90 2.30 -0.35 12.17
C ALA A 90 0.93 -1.05 12.16
N VAL A 91 0.70 -1.91 11.17
CA VAL A 91 -0.58 -2.62 11.04
C VAL A 91 -0.63 -3.79 12.02
N ALA A 92 0.44 -4.57 12.16
CA ALA A 92 0.51 -5.62 13.16
C ALA A 92 0.29 -5.09 14.59
N GLY A 93 0.90 -3.95 14.92
CA GLY A 93 0.69 -3.26 16.19
C GLY A 93 -0.76 -2.82 16.40
N GLN A 94 -1.40 -2.24 15.36
CA GLN A 94 -2.81 -1.84 15.40
C GLN A 94 -3.75 -3.04 15.58
N GLU A 95 -3.49 -4.16 14.91
CA GLU A 95 -4.28 -5.38 14.97
C GLU A 95 -4.01 -6.21 16.24
N GLY A 96 -3.11 -5.75 17.12
CA GLY A 96 -2.83 -6.36 18.42
C GLY A 96 -1.95 -7.61 18.35
N ALA A 97 -1.14 -7.76 17.30
CA ALA A 97 -0.17 -8.85 17.19
C ALA A 97 0.93 -8.78 18.26
N TYR A 98 1.21 -7.56 18.76
CA TYR A 98 2.15 -7.32 19.86
C TYR A 98 1.73 -6.10 20.69
N GLU A 99 2.30 -5.97 21.90
CA GLU A 99 2.13 -4.78 22.73
C GLU A 99 3.21 -3.74 22.40
N GLU A 100 2.82 -2.57 21.88
CA GLU A 100 3.74 -1.47 21.59
C GLU A 100 4.01 -0.63 22.85
N ASP A 101 5.22 -0.78 23.41
CA ASP A 101 5.64 -0.16 24.67
C ASP A 101 6.63 1.00 24.50
N ARG A 102 7.08 1.31 23.28
CA ARG A 102 8.00 2.42 22.96
C ARG A 102 7.22 3.71 22.72
N GLN A 103 6.25 3.66 21.80
CA GLN A 103 5.34 4.76 21.49
C GLN A 103 4.04 4.22 20.88
N HIS A 104 2.89 4.49 21.50
CA HIS A 104 1.61 4.10 20.93
C HIS A 104 1.37 4.77 19.56
N VAL A 105 1.15 3.93 18.57
CA VAL A 105 0.65 4.28 17.25
C VAL A 105 -0.83 3.89 17.20
N TRP A 106 -1.62 4.65 16.46
CA TRP A 106 -3.02 4.31 16.23
C TRP A 106 -3.37 4.62 14.79
N LEU A 107 -3.80 3.58 14.08
CA LEU A 107 -4.29 3.70 12.73
C LEU A 107 -5.81 3.86 12.77
N GLY A 108 -6.30 4.84 12.00
CA GLY A 108 -7.72 5.15 11.90
C GLY A 108 -8.41 4.38 10.79
N LEU A 109 -9.44 5.01 10.22
CA LEU A 109 -10.09 4.51 9.02
C LEU A 109 -9.04 4.26 7.92
N CYS A 110 -9.19 3.13 7.23
CA CYS A 110 -8.31 2.71 6.14
C CYS A 110 -6.85 2.51 6.54
N HIS A 111 -6.60 2.16 7.81
CA HIS A 111 -5.26 2.04 8.37
C HIS A 111 -4.39 3.29 8.11
N GLY A 112 -5.03 4.45 8.07
CA GLY A 112 -4.38 5.74 7.84
C GLY A 112 -4.40 6.62 9.09
N HIS A 113 -3.42 7.51 9.20
CA HIS A 113 -3.33 8.48 10.28
C HIS A 113 -2.45 9.67 9.88
N SER A 114 -2.36 10.68 10.74
CA SER A 114 -1.50 11.85 10.49
C SER A 114 -0.20 11.76 11.28
N GLY A 115 0.92 11.91 10.59
CA GLY A 115 2.25 11.97 11.19
C GLY A 115 2.67 13.39 11.61
N PRO A 116 3.90 13.54 12.12
CA PRO A 116 4.48 14.84 12.42
C PRO A 116 4.38 15.82 11.24
N GLY A 117 3.96 17.06 11.50
CA GLY A 117 3.73 18.06 10.45
C GLY A 117 2.36 17.99 9.78
N GLY A 118 1.49 17.08 10.24
CA GLY A 118 0.10 16.97 9.81
C GLY A 118 -0.11 16.26 8.47
N GLU A 119 0.90 15.58 7.95
CA GLU A 119 0.77 14.78 6.73
C GLU A 119 -0.03 13.51 7.03
N PHE A 120 -1.23 13.41 6.46
CA PHE A 120 -2.04 12.19 6.50
C PHE A 120 -1.49 11.18 5.50
N HIS A 121 -1.44 9.91 5.88
CA HIS A 121 -0.91 8.84 5.06
C HIS A 121 -1.56 7.50 5.40
N TYR A 122 -1.52 6.56 4.45
CA TYR A 122 -1.98 5.18 4.61
C TYR A 122 -0.82 4.23 4.89
N HIS A 123 -1.00 3.27 5.80
CA HIS A 123 -0.10 2.13 5.99
C HIS A 123 -0.65 0.83 5.38
N ALA A 124 -1.97 0.71 5.22
CA ALA A 124 -2.63 -0.39 4.52
C ALA A 124 -3.92 0.07 3.84
N ASP A 125 -4.73 -0.88 3.39
CA ASP A 125 -6.02 -0.68 2.73
C ASP A 125 -5.93 -0.06 1.35
N GLY A 126 -5.77 1.26 1.31
CA GLY A 126 -5.94 2.09 0.12
C GLY A 126 -7.35 2.04 -0.48
N ASN A 127 -8.04 0.89 -0.46
CA ASN A 127 -9.29 0.63 -1.19
C ASN A 127 -10.48 1.40 -0.63
N CYS A 128 -10.47 1.71 0.65
CA CYS A 128 -11.53 2.51 1.27
C CYS A 128 -11.83 3.81 0.52
N MET A 129 -10.86 4.39 -0.19
CA MET A 129 -11.03 5.64 -0.93
C MET A 129 -12.05 5.54 -2.08
N HIS A 130 -12.29 4.30 -2.55
CA HIS A 130 -13.28 3.95 -3.58
C HIS A 130 -14.63 3.56 -2.97
N TRP A 131 -14.71 3.39 -1.65
CA TRP A 131 -15.97 3.13 -0.97
C TRP A 131 -16.78 4.42 -0.85
N HIS A 132 -18.10 4.29 -0.98
CA HIS A 132 -19.02 5.40 -0.81
C HIS A 132 -20.20 4.97 0.06
N PRO A 133 -20.57 5.77 1.08
CA PRO A 133 -21.70 5.43 1.94
C PRO A 133 -23.01 5.42 1.14
N GLU A 134 -23.81 4.37 1.31
CA GLU A 134 -25.15 4.29 0.74
C GLU A 134 -26.23 4.56 1.80
N GLY A 135 -27.25 5.32 1.43
CA GLY A 135 -28.39 5.62 2.31
C GLY A 135 -27.99 6.42 3.55
N GLU A 136 -28.17 5.83 4.73
CA GLU A 136 -27.85 6.43 6.04
C GLU A 136 -26.44 6.05 6.56
N GLN A 137 -25.65 5.34 5.76
CA GLN A 137 -24.27 4.99 6.14
C GLN A 137 -23.40 6.24 6.27
N THR A 138 -22.37 6.10 7.11
CA THR A 138 -21.27 7.04 7.25
C THR A 138 -19.97 6.28 7.08
N TRP A 139 -18.84 6.97 6.98
CA TRP A 139 -17.53 6.33 6.96
C TRP A 139 -17.22 5.45 8.17
N LEU A 140 -17.92 5.64 9.30
CA LEU A 140 -17.83 4.73 10.46
C LEU A 140 -18.42 3.35 10.20
N ASN A 141 -19.18 3.18 9.12
CA ASN A 141 -19.70 1.88 8.68
C ASN A 141 -18.71 1.15 7.76
N TYR A 142 -17.68 1.84 7.26
CA TYR A 142 -16.62 1.19 6.51
C TYR A 142 -15.89 0.23 7.43
N SER A 143 -15.73 -0.99 6.95
CA SER A 143 -14.87 -2.01 7.50
C SER A 143 -14.32 -2.86 6.37
N MET A 144 -13.23 -3.55 6.64
CA MET A 144 -12.65 -4.48 5.68
C MET A 144 -13.68 -5.50 5.21
N GLU A 145 -14.35 -6.17 6.14
CA GLU A 145 -15.40 -7.15 5.83
C GLU A 145 -16.55 -6.55 5.00
N SER A 146 -16.88 -5.27 5.17
CA SER A 146 -17.92 -4.62 4.35
C SER A 146 -17.49 -4.32 2.91
N SER A 147 -16.18 -4.33 2.62
CA SER A 147 -15.62 -4.04 1.30
C SER A 147 -14.88 -5.23 0.67
N ARG A 148 -14.78 -6.36 1.37
CA ARG A 148 -14.06 -7.58 0.96
C ARG A 148 -14.83 -8.46 -0.03
N THR A 149 -15.31 -7.86 -1.11
CA THR A 149 -16.01 -8.59 -2.17
C THR A 149 -15.01 -9.00 -3.26
N VAL A 150 -14.74 -10.31 -3.36
CA VAL A 150 -13.80 -10.88 -4.34
C VAL A 150 -14.56 -11.33 -5.60
N THR A 151 -15.12 -10.37 -6.33
CA THR A 151 -15.93 -10.65 -7.53
C THR A 151 -15.39 -10.01 -8.81
N GLU A 152 -14.56 -8.98 -8.66
CA GLU A 152 -13.92 -8.29 -9.78
C GLU A 152 -12.55 -7.77 -9.38
N HIS A 153 -11.67 -7.60 -10.36
CA HIS A 153 -10.35 -7.02 -10.17
C HIS A 153 -10.50 -5.63 -9.53
N SER A 154 -9.71 -5.37 -8.49
CA SER A 154 -9.75 -4.07 -7.80
C SER A 154 -9.36 -2.93 -8.75
N PRO A 155 -9.90 -1.72 -8.55
CA PRO A 155 -9.38 -0.53 -9.21
C PRO A 155 -7.97 -0.17 -8.69
N ILE A 156 -7.28 0.71 -9.43
CA ILE A 156 -6.02 1.31 -8.98
C ILE A 156 -6.27 2.14 -7.71
N VAL A 157 -5.52 1.88 -6.65
CA VAL A 157 -5.53 2.67 -5.41
C VAL A 157 -4.43 3.73 -5.40
N GLY A 158 -3.34 3.53 -6.14
CA GLY A 158 -2.22 4.46 -6.20
C GLY A 158 -1.17 4.12 -7.25
N PHE A 159 -0.07 4.85 -7.23
CA PHE A 159 1.10 4.60 -8.06
C PHE A 159 2.36 4.62 -7.20
N ALA A 160 3.26 3.67 -7.46
CA ALA A 160 4.58 3.63 -6.87
C ALA A 160 5.48 4.70 -7.52
N LEU A 161 6.59 5.06 -6.85
CA LEU A 161 7.50 6.11 -7.32
C LEU A 161 8.28 5.72 -8.60
N ASP A 162 8.37 4.42 -8.91
CA ASP A 162 8.87 3.92 -10.20
C ASP A 162 7.85 4.00 -11.34
N GLY A 163 6.62 4.44 -11.02
CA GLY A 163 5.51 4.67 -11.95
C GLY A 163 4.59 3.47 -12.17
N TYR A 164 4.87 2.29 -11.61
CA TYR A 164 3.95 1.15 -11.74
C TYR A 164 2.68 1.34 -10.89
N PRO A 165 1.52 0.87 -11.38
CA PRO A 165 0.26 1.01 -10.66
C PRO A 165 0.22 0.09 -9.43
N ILE A 166 -0.53 0.54 -8.42
CA ILE A 166 -0.86 -0.23 -7.22
C ILE A 166 -2.37 -0.46 -7.25
N TYR A 167 -2.78 -1.72 -7.29
CA TYR A 167 -4.17 -2.14 -7.23
C TYR A 167 -4.59 -2.50 -5.80
N GLY A 168 -5.89 -2.60 -5.58
CA GLY A 168 -6.42 -3.20 -4.36
C GLY A 168 -6.08 -4.69 -4.20
N PHE A 169 -6.63 -5.30 -3.15
CA PHE A 169 -6.33 -6.69 -2.77
C PHE A 169 -6.99 -7.75 -3.66
N VAL A 170 -7.77 -7.38 -4.68
CA VAL A 170 -8.35 -8.35 -5.63
C VAL A 170 -7.66 -8.19 -6.99
N GLY A 171 -7.12 -9.29 -7.50
CA GLY A 171 -6.41 -9.35 -8.78
C GLY A 171 -6.84 -10.54 -9.63
N TRP A 172 -6.07 -10.80 -10.67
CA TRP A 172 -6.17 -12.04 -11.46
C TRP A 172 -4.95 -12.91 -11.17
N ASP A 173 -5.19 -14.20 -10.95
CA ASP A 173 -4.13 -15.20 -10.86
C ASP A 173 -3.55 -15.54 -12.25
N ASP A 174 -2.55 -16.44 -12.29
CA ASP A 174 -1.95 -16.93 -13.54
C ASP A 174 -2.97 -17.56 -14.53
N GLY A 175 -4.11 -18.03 -14.01
CA GLY A 175 -5.20 -18.60 -14.80
C GLY A 175 -6.18 -17.55 -15.33
N GLY A 176 -6.08 -16.30 -14.88
CA GLY A 176 -7.03 -15.23 -15.17
C GLY A 176 -8.28 -15.25 -14.28
N GLU A 177 -8.28 -16.04 -13.21
CA GLU A 177 -9.39 -16.10 -12.26
C GLU A 177 -9.30 -14.97 -11.25
N VAL A 178 -10.45 -14.45 -10.82
CA VAL A 178 -10.51 -13.37 -9.82
C VAL A 178 -10.23 -13.94 -8.43
N VAL A 179 -9.14 -13.47 -7.81
CA VAL A 179 -8.69 -13.94 -6.49
C VAL A 179 -8.33 -12.77 -5.57
N GLU A 180 -8.38 -13.00 -4.27
CA GLU A 180 -7.74 -12.10 -3.30
C GLU A 180 -6.23 -12.35 -3.35
N MET A 181 -5.47 -11.31 -3.69
CA MET A 181 -4.02 -11.35 -3.78
C MET A 181 -3.41 -11.43 -2.40
N THR A 182 -2.53 -12.40 -2.21
CA THR A 182 -1.87 -12.67 -0.94
C THR A 182 -0.37 -12.39 -0.99
N SER A 183 0.15 -11.84 0.09
CA SER A 183 1.58 -11.62 0.26
C SER A 183 2.34 -12.94 0.42
N SER A 184 3.58 -12.94 -0.05
CA SER A 184 4.56 -14.02 0.16
C SER A 184 5.51 -13.76 1.33
N TYR A 185 5.12 -12.93 2.31
CA TYR A 185 5.87 -12.72 3.55
C TYR A 185 5.24 -13.43 4.74
N GLN A 186 6.07 -14.06 5.56
CA GLN A 186 5.68 -14.62 6.85
C GLN A 186 6.56 -14.07 7.97
N LEU A 187 6.07 -14.18 9.20
CA LEU A 187 6.89 -13.94 10.38
C LEU A 187 7.92 -15.06 10.55
N LYS A 188 9.13 -14.70 10.95
CA LYS A 188 10.12 -15.65 11.43
C LYS A 188 9.64 -16.31 12.72
N ASP A 189 10.13 -17.52 13.00
CA ASP A 189 9.71 -18.29 14.18
C ASP A 189 9.93 -17.49 15.48
N GLY A 190 8.84 -17.28 16.23
CA GLY A 190 8.83 -16.56 17.49
C GLY A 190 8.72 -15.03 17.39
N GLU A 191 8.72 -14.46 16.18
CA GLU A 191 8.57 -13.03 15.96
C GLU A 191 7.09 -12.60 15.83
N THR A 192 6.84 -11.31 15.98
CA THR A 192 5.47 -10.76 16.05
C THR A 192 5.25 -9.54 15.16
N GLY A 193 6.29 -9.03 14.50
CA GLY A 193 6.29 -7.74 13.80
C GLY A 193 6.72 -6.58 14.68
N TYR A 194 7.07 -6.83 15.96
CA TYR A 194 7.55 -5.80 16.90
C TYR A 194 8.84 -5.13 16.40
N ASN A 195 9.73 -5.86 15.74
CA ASN A 195 10.95 -5.29 15.15
C ASN A 195 10.77 -4.88 13.68
N GLY A 196 9.53 -4.87 13.18
CA GLY A 196 9.19 -4.34 11.86
C GLY A 196 9.64 -5.27 10.75
N ILE A 197 10.21 -4.72 9.68
CA ILE A 197 10.64 -5.51 8.52
C ILE A 197 11.58 -6.67 8.88
N ASP A 198 12.40 -6.49 9.93
CA ASP A 198 13.37 -7.47 10.39
C ASP A 198 12.73 -8.76 10.93
N ASP A 199 11.45 -8.73 11.31
CA ASP A 199 10.71 -9.90 11.80
C ASP A 199 10.16 -10.78 10.67
N TYR A 200 10.15 -10.26 9.43
CA TYR A 200 9.56 -10.95 8.29
C TYR A 200 10.62 -11.59 7.40
N GLU A 201 10.22 -12.65 6.71
CA GLU A 201 10.98 -13.28 5.64
C GLU A 201 10.10 -13.53 4.41
N TYR A 202 10.69 -13.36 3.23
CA TYR A 202 10.06 -13.69 1.96
C TYR A 202 10.15 -15.19 1.71
N VAL A 203 9.03 -15.80 1.34
CA VAL A 203 8.94 -17.21 0.95
C VAL A 203 8.35 -17.29 -0.46
N ALA A 204 9.22 -17.51 -1.44
CA ALA A 204 8.82 -17.55 -2.85
C ALA A 204 7.70 -18.57 -3.10
N GLY A 205 6.59 -18.09 -3.69
CA GLY A 205 5.41 -18.89 -4.02
C GLY A 205 4.56 -19.30 -2.82
N MET A 206 4.72 -18.65 -1.66
CA MET A 206 3.83 -18.86 -0.51
C MET A 206 2.46 -18.22 -0.76
N GLY A 207 2.45 -16.94 -1.18
CA GLY A 207 1.27 -16.25 -1.67
C GLY A 207 1.32 -16.07 -3.18
N ASP A 208 0.52 -15.11 -3.67
CA ASP A 208 0.42 -14.78 -5.09
C ASP A 208 1.49 -13.77 -5.52
N LEU A 209 1.96 -12.93 -4.60
CA LEU A 209 2.81 -11.79 -4.91
C LEU A 209 4.30 -12.08 -4.67
N ASP A 210 5.14 -11.35 -5.39
CA ASP A 210 6.59 -11.45 -5.32
C ASP A 210 7.22 -10.68 -4.14
N ALA A 211 8.56 -10.63 -4.06
CA ALA A 211 9.27 -9.97 -2.97
C ALA A 211 9.10 -8.44 -2.93
N CYS A 212 8.60 -7.81 -4.01
CA CYS A 212 8.23 -6.40 -3.99
C CYS A 212 6.74 -6.18 -3.72
N ASN A 213 5.99 -7.25 -3.45
CA ASN A 213 4.54 -7.28 -3.27
C ASN A 213 3.77 -6.91 -4.55
N GLY A 214 4.28 -7.37 -5.70
CA GLY A 214 3.61 -7.23 -6.99
C GLY A 214 3.62 -8.52 -7.81
N GLN A 215 3.18 -8.39 -9.05
CA GLN A 215 3.17 -9.47 -10.04
C GLN A 215 3.24 -8.92 -11.47
N TRP A 216 3.56 -9.80 -12.42
CA TRP A 216 3.42 -9.53 -13.85
C TRP A 216 2.14 -10.17 -14.38
N GLY A 217 1.27 -9.38 -15.00
CA GLY A 217 0.04 -9.92 -15.58
C GLY A 217 -0.78 -8.86 -16.29
N SER A 218 -1.80 -9.30 -17.02
CA SER A 218 -2.82 -8.40 -17.57
C SER A 218 -3.68 -7.83 -16.44
N THR A 219 -4.13 -6.60 -16.60
CA THR A 219 -5.10 -5.95 -15.70
C THR A 219 -6.23 -5.33 -16.53
N PRO A 220 -7.32 -4.84 -15.92
CA PRO A 220 -8.37 -4.13 -16.65
C PRO A 220 -7.86 -2.93 -17.46
N ASP A 221 -6.83 -2.24 -16.96
CA ASP A 221 -6.23 -1.05 -17.60
C ASP A 221 -5.11 -1.41 -18.59
N TYR A 222 -4.43 -2.54 -18.39
CA TYR A 222 -3.28 -2.98 -19.18
C TYR A 222 -3.48 -4.42 -19.68
N LEU A 223 -4.30 -4.57 -20.73
CA LEU A 223 -4.66 -5.87 -21.29
C LEU A 223 -3.47 -6.66 -21.87
N GLU A 224 -2.41 -5.97 -22.30
CA GLU A 224 -1.19 -6.59 -22.83
C GLU A 224 -0.23 -7.08 -21.72
N GLY A 225 -0.53 -6.76 -20.47
CA GLY A 225 0.31 -7.09 -19.33
C GLY A 225 1.21 -5.95 -18.88
N ILE A 226 1.31 -5.77 -17.57
CA ILE A 226 2.25 -4.85 -16.92
C ILE A 226 2.66 -5.45 -15.57
N TYR A 227 3.83 -5.05 -15.07
CA TYR A 227 4.10 -5.22 -13.66
C TYR A 227 3.19 -4.31 -12.85
N HIS A 228 2.64 -4.82 -11.77
CA HIS A 228 1.76 -4.05 -10.92
C HIS A 228 1.83 -4.56 -9.48
N TYR A 229 1.71 -3.64 -8.54
CA TYR A 229 1.67 -3.95 -7.12
C TYR A 229 0.23 -4.15 -6.66
N HIS A 230 0.08 -4.78 -5.51
CA HIS A 230 -1.21 -4.93 -4.86
C HIS A 230 -1.14 -4.51 -3.40
N SER A 231 -2.25 -3.98 -2.89
CA SER A 231 -2.44 -3.98 -1.44
C SER A 231 -2.78 -5.37 -0.93
N THR A 232 -2.39 -5.70 0.30
CA THR A 232 -2.54 -7.04 0.86
C THR A 232 -3.06 -7.02 2.28
N TRP A 233 -3.94 -7.98 2.57
CA TRP A 233 -4.47 -8.20 3.91
C TRP A 233 -3.95 -9.44 4.57
N TYR A 234 -3.82 -10.48 3.76
CA TYR A 234 -3.35 -11.77 4.20
C TYR A 234 -2.10 -12.14 3.43
N ASN A 235 -1.24 -12.88 4.09
CA ASN A 235 -0.25 -13.67 3.40
C ASN A 235 -0.86 -15.00 2.92
N GLY A 236 -0.11 -15.77 2.13
CA GLY A 236 -0.57 -17.05 1.58
C GLY A 236 -0.97 -18.12 2.61
N GLU A 237 -0.64 -17.92 3.89
CA GLU A 237 -1.01 -18.82 5.00
C GLU A 237 -2.18 -18.29 5.85
N GLY A 238 -2.75 -17.14 5.50
CA GLY A 238 -3.84 -16.50 6.23
C GLY A 238 -3.40 -15.69 7.47
N GLY A 239 -2.09 -15.46 7.62
CA GLY A 239 -1.51 -14.49 8.56
C GLY A 239 -1.59 -13.06 8.03
N ILE A 240 -0.89 -12.13 8.68
CA ILE A 240 -0.91 -10.71 8.29
C ILE A 240 -0.23 -10.48 6.93
N GLY A 241 -0.85 -9.66 6.08
CA GLY A 241 -0.42 -9.38 4.71
C GLY A 241 0.70 -8.35 4.58
N PHE A 242 1.69 -8.33 5.46
CA PHE A 242 2.90 -7.50 5.31
C PHE A 242 3.47 -7.67 3.88
N PRO A 243 3.90 -6.61 3.16
CA PRO A 243 4.12 -5.23 3.57
C PRO A 243 2.95 -4.28 3.28
N TYR A 244 1.75 -4.81 3.03
CA TYR A 244 0.50 -4.07 2.78
C TYR A 244 0.40 -3.29 1.47
N PHE A 245 1.51 -2.82 0.91
CA PHE A 245 1.57 -2.15 -0.40
C PHE A 245 2.79 -2.57 -1.21
N ILE A 246 3.97 -1.99 -0.95
CA ILE A 246 5.22 -2.28 -1.66
C ILE A 246 6.38 -2.41 -0.68
N LEU A 247 7.31 -3.34 -0.94
CA LEU A 247 8.56 -3.45 -0.17
C LEU A 247 9.78 -2.94 -0.95
N CYS A 248 9.76 -3.10 -2.27
CA CYS A 248 10.81 -2.66 -3.17
C CYS A 248 10.22 -2.22 -4.51
N TYR A 249 11.04 -1.56 -5.31
CA TYR A 249 10.68 -1.11 -6.64
C TYR A 249 11.20 -2.08 -7.70
N GLN A 250 10.29 -2.62 -8.50
CA GLN A 250 10.59 -3.37 -9.72
C GLN A 250 11.20 -2.45 -10.79
N GLY A 251 10.76 -1.20 -10.83
CA GLY A 251 11.26 -0.21 -11.79
C GLY A 251 12.46 0.59 -11.29
N VAL A 252 12.97 1.44 -12.18
CA VAL A 252 13.96 2.46 -11.83
C VAL A 252 13.25 3.64 -11.17
N VAL A 253 13.74 4.06 -10.00
CA VAL A 253 13.30 5.25 -9.24
C VAL A 253 14.37 6.33 -9.31
#